data_AF-A0A2N7MXU6-F1
#
_entry.id   AF-A0A2N7MXU6-F1
#
_cell.length_a   1.000
_cell.length_b   1.000
_cell.length_c   1.000
_cell.angle_alpha   90.00
_cell.angle_beta   90.00
_cell.angle_gamma   90.00
#
_symmetry.space_group_name_H-M   'P 1'
#
loop_
_entity.id
_entity.type
_entity.pdbx_description
1 polymer ?
#
loop_
_entity_poly.entity_id
_entity_poly.type
_entity_poly.pdbx_seq_one_letter_code
_entity_poly.pdbx_strand_id
1 'polypeptide(L)'
;MKYRIYSISLLTGLLFGCANTEVSLQAEKNVAEYKQLSSTRYQVYCPTGICHFQVSANQKTAVSIEMFYSENKPFKKIEGLTYDNQNQYPTSNVFTLPVKSDNERISVQVIDYYR
;
A
#
# COMPACT_ATOMS: atom_id res chain seq x y z
N MET A 1 58.29 -20.99 23.57
CA MET A 1 57.73 -20.59 22.26
C MET A 1 56.56 -21.55 21.98
N LYS A 2 55.31 -21.21 22.33
CA LYS A 2 54.25 -20.64 21.47
C LYS A 2 54.22 -21.24 20.07
N TYR A 3 53.14 -21.92 19.68
CA TYR A 3 52.22 -21.53 18.59
C TYR A 3 50.89 -22.31 18.75
N ARG A 4 49.79 -21.58 18.94
CA ARG A 4 48.41 -22.08 18.85
C ARG A 4 47.98 -21.94 17.38
N ILE A 5 47.41 -22.98 16.79
CA ILE A 5 46.78 -22.90 15.47
C ILE A 5 45.27 -23.05 15.67
N TYR A 6 44.57 -21.93 15.55
CA TYR A 6 43.11 -21.88 15.46
C TYR A 6 42.74 -22.08 13.99
N SER A 7 42.00 -23.16 13.69
CA SER A 7 41.39 -23.31 12.37
C SER A 7 40.04 -22.60 12.39
N ILE A 8 39.97 -21.48 11.66
CA ILE A 8 38.77 -20.64 11.54
C ILE A 8 37.87 -21.29 10.50
N SER A 9 36.76 -21.88 10.94
CA SER A 9 35.66 -22.26 10.07
C SER A 9 35.02 -20.99 9.50
N LEU A 10 35.24 -20.74 8.21
CA LEU A 10 34.65 -19.62 7.49
C LEU A 10 33.16 -19.92 7.26
N LEU A 11 32.32 -19.56 8.22
CA LEU A 11 30.86 -19.52 8.05
C LEU A 11 30.54 -18.23 7.27
N THR A 12 30.49 -18.31 5.94
CA THR A 12 29.91 -17.26 5.10
C THR A 12 28.39 -17.29 5.25
N GLY A 13 27.90 -16.69 6.33
CA GLY A 13 26.50 -16.32 6.47
C GLY A 13 26.15 -15.27 5.43
N LEU A 14 25.52 -15.69 4.33
CA LEU A 14 24.79 -14.80 3.44
C LEU A 14 23.61 -14.22 4.23
N LEU A 15 23.84 -13.08 4.89
CA LEU A 15 22.77 -12.21 5.37
C LEU A 15 22.09 -11.60 4.13
N PHE A 16 21.20 -12.35 3.50
CA PHE A 16 20.14 -11.75 2.68
C PHE A 16 19.24 -10.97 3.63
N GLY A 17 19.61 -9.73 3.92
CA GLY A 17 18.70 -8.78 4.54
C GLY A 17 17.51 -8.62 3.59
N CYS A 18 16.36 -9.20 3.95
CA CYS A 18 15.10 -8.86 3.31
C CYS A 18 14.88 -7.37 3.54
N ALA A 19 15.08 -6.56 2.50
CA ALA A 19 14.70 -5.15 2.55
C ALA A 19 13.17 -5.11 2.70
N ASN A 20 12.67 -4.74 3.88
CA ASN A 20 11.24 -4.68 4.14
C ASN A 20 10.60 -3.61 3.23
N THR A 21 9.55 -3.99 2.50
CA THR A 21 8.75 -3.04 1.73
C THR A 21 7.94 -2.19 2.71
N GLU A 22 8.20 -0.89 2.68
CA GLU A 22 7.48 0.12 3.46
C GLU A 22 6.56 0.88 2.52
N VAL A 23 5.27 0.92 2.87
CA VAL A 23 4.25 1.67 2.15
C VAL A 23 3.72 2.72 3.10
N SER A 24 3.54 3.94 2.59
CA SER A 24 2.90 5.04 3.32
C SER A 24 1.63 5.45 2.60
N LEU A 25 0.52 5.48 3.34
CA LEU A 25 -0.77 6.01 2.89
C LEU A 25 -1.04 7.30 3.67
N GLN A 26 -1.38 8.36 2.95
CA GLN A 26 -1.70 9.66 3.55
C GLN A 26 -3.11 10.09 3.12
N ALA A 27 -4.00 10.23 4.09
CA ALA A 27 -5.32 10.80 3.88
C ALA A 27 -5.22 12.27 3.43
N GLU A 28 -6.00 12.66 2.42
CA GLU A 28 -6.08 14.07 1.99
C GLU A 28 -7.48 14.66 2.18
N LYS A 29 -8.48 14.10 1.50
CA LYS A 29 -9.84 14.67 1.46
C LYS A 29 -10.89 13.60 1.66
N ASN A 30 -11.81 13.84 2.59
CA ASN A 30 -12.96 12.97 2.89
C ASN A 30 -12.61 11.52 3.25
N VAL A 31 -11.35 11.25 3.60
CA VAL A 31 -10.93 10.00 4.24
C VAL A 31 -11.08 10.20 5.73
N ALA A 32 -11.91 9.38 6.38
CA ALA A 32 -12.08 9.46 7.83
C ALA A 32 -10.91 8.79 8.56
N GLU A 33 -10.53 7.60 8.10
CA GLU A 33 -9.40 6.84 8.61
C GLU A 33 -8.94 5.81 7.57
N TYR A 34 -7.81 5.18 7.82
CA TYR A 34 -7.35 4.00 7.10
C TYR A 34 -6.71 3.01 8.08
N LYS A 35 -6.85 1.71 7.79
CA LYS A 35 -6.27 0.63 8.59
C LYS A 35 -5.28 -0.15 7.75
N GLN A 36 -4.07 -0.32 8.24
CA GLN A 36 -3.07 -1.17 7.61
C GLN A 36 -3.30 -2.62 8.05
N LEU A 37 -3.59 -3.51 7.09
CA LEU A 37 -3.78 -4.94 7.34
C LEU A 37 -2.47 -5.73 7.16
N SER A 38 -1.60 -5.28 6.25
CA SER A 38 -0.24 -5.80 6.06
C SER A 38 0.66 -4.71 5.43
N SER A 39 1.92 -5.02 5.13
CA SER A 39 2.85 -4.07 4.47
C SER A 39 2.29 -3.48 3.17
N THR A 40 1.43 -4.20 2.45
CA THR A 40 0.89 -3.79 1.14
C THR A 40 -0.64 -3.85 1.07
N ARG A 41 -1.34 -4.01 2.20
CA ARG A 41 -2.81 -4.11 2.23
C ARG A 41 -3.41 -3.09 3.19
N TYR A 42 -4.37 -2.32 2.69
CA TYR A 42 -5.02 -1.25 3.44
C TYR A 42 -6.54 -1.31 3.28
N GLN A 43 -7.24 -0.91 4.33
CA GLN A 43 -8.64 -0.51 4.27
C GLN A 43 -8.71 1.01 4.36
N VAL A 44 -9.52 1.63 3.52
CA VAL A 44 -9.72 3.08 3.50
C VAL A 44 -11.20 3.38 3.71
N TYR A 45 -11.47 4.24 4.69
CA TYR A 45 -12.84 4.63 5.06
C TYR A 45 -13.18 6.00 4.48
N CYS A 46 -14.18 6.00 3.62
CA CYS A 46 -14.57 7.09 2.74
C CYS A 46 -16.07 7.39 2.92
N PRO A 47 -16.47 8.12 3.99
CA PRO A 47 -17.86 8.26 4.41
C PRO A 47 -18.72 9.14 3.51
N THR A 48 -18.17 9.77 2.48
CA THR A 48 -18.92 10.51 1.44
C THR A 48 -19.09 9.72 0.14
N GLY A 49 -18.34 8.63 -0.04
CA GLY A 49 -18.24 7.91 -1.32
C GLY A 49 -17.28 8.56 -2.31
N ILE A 50 -16.75 9.75 -1.99
CA ILE A 50 -15.80 10.49 -2.80
C ILE A 50 -14.66 10.98 -1.92
N CYS A 51 -13.47 10.41 -2.08
CA CYS A 51 -12.31 10.73 -1.26
C CYS A 51 -10.99 10.66 -2.03
N HIS A 52 -10.01 11.42 -1.52
CA HIS A 52 -8.66 11.48 -2.06
C HIS A 52 -7.63 11.10 -0.98
N PHE A 53 -6.59 10.40 -1.41
CA PHE A 53 -5.44 10.05 -0.58
C PHE A 53 -4.20 9.85 -1.45
N GLN A 54 -3.04 9.84 -0.82
CA GLN A 54 -1.76 9.56 -1.47
C GLN A 54 -1.20 8.22 -1.01
N VAL A 55 -0.51 7.53 -1.92
CA VAL A 55 0.22 6.29 -1.64
C VAL A 55 1.65 6.42 -2.15
N SER A 56 2.62 5.99 -1.35
CA SER A 56 4.03 5.91 -1.73
C SER A 56 4.67 4.64 -1.16
N ALA A 57 5.78 4.20 -1.75
CA ALA A 57 6.52 3.05 -1.26
C ALA A 57 8.03 3.24 -1.43
N ASN A 58 8.81 2.64 -0.53
CA ASN A 58 10.28 2.67 -0.59
C ASN A 58 10.85 1.77 -1.71
N GLN A 59 10.05 0.85 -2.23
CA GLN A 59 10.40 -0.11 -3.27
C GLN A 59 9.21 -0.30 -4.20
N LYS A 60 9.46 -0.69 -5.46
CA LYS A 60 8.40 -1.03 -6.42
C LYS A 60 7.53 -2.15 -5.87
N THR A 61 6.24 -1.91 -5.73
CA THR A 61 5.31 -2.87 -5.13
C THR A 61 3.89 -2.69 -5.66
N ALA A 62 3.01 -3.64 -5.34
CA ALA A 62 1.59 -3.56 -5.62
C ALA A 62 0.83 -3.42 -4.29
N VAL A 63 0.09 -2.32 -4.13
CA VAL A 63 -0.66 -2.04 -2.90
C VAL A 63 -2.14 -2.33 -3.14
N SER A 64 -2.72 -3.23 -2.34
CA SER A 64 -4.13 -3.56 -2.39
C SER A 64 -4.90 -2.66 -1.42
N ILE A 65 -5.93 -1.99 -1.94
CA ILE A 65 -6.79 -1.09 -1.17
C ILE A 65 -8.23 -1.58 -1.25
N GLU A 66 -8.84 -1.69 -0.07
CA GLU A 66 -10.25 -2.03 0.09
C GLU A 66 -11.04 -0.83 0.62
N MET A 67 -12.11 -0.47 -0.07
CA MET A 67 -12.90 0.73 0.20
C MET A 67 -14.14 0.44 1.04
N PHE A 68 -14.35 1.25 2.07
CA PHE A 68 -15.48 1.18 2.99
C PHE A 68 -16.10 2.56 3.20
N TYR A 69 -17.42 2.62 3.41
CA TYR A 69 -18.04 3.83 3.93
C TYR A 69 -17.90 3.93 5.45
N SER A 70 -17.89 2.78 6.14
CA SER A 70 -17.69 2.60 7.58
C SER A 70 -17.27 1.14 7.88
N GLU A 71 -16.89 0.81 9.12
CA GLU A 71 -16.32 -0.49 9.54
C GLU A 71 -17.03 -1.74 9.00
N ASN A 72 -18.36 -1.70 8.85
CA ASN A 72 -19.17 -2.83 8.39
C ASN A 72 -19.95 -2.54 7.10
N LYS A 73 -19.58 -1.48 6.37
CA LYS A 73 -20.26 -1.07 5.15
C LYS A 73 -19.24 -0.91 4.02
N PRO A 74 -18.85 -2.01 3.34
CA PRO A 74 -17.98 -1.93 2.18
C PRO A 74 -18.68 -1.14 1.06
N PHE A 75 -17.87 -0.61 0.14
CA PHE A 75 -18.42 -0.11 -1.11
C PHE A 75 -19.09 -1.27 -1.86
N LYS A 76 -20.17 -1.00 -2.60
CA LYS A 76 -20.74 -2.03 -3.48
C LYS A 76 -19.91 -2.16 -4.76
N LYS A 77 -19.45 -1.03 -5.26
CA LYS A 77 -18.67 -0.90 -6.50
C LYS A 77 -17.89 0.41 -6.46
N ILE A 78 -16.75 0.45 -7.13
CA ILE A 78 -16.02 1.70 -7.38
C ILE A 78 -16.43 2.20 -8.77
N GLU A 79 -17.11 3.34 -8.81
CA GLU A 79 -17.61 3.95 -10.05
C GLU A 79 -16.58 4.86 -10.73
N GLY A 80 -15.52 5.24 -10.01
CA GLY A 80 -14.39 5.95 -10.57
C GLY A 80 -13.16 5.78 -9.70
N LEU A 81 -12.06 5.35 -10.31
CA LEU A 81 -10.74 5.33 -9.70
C LEU A 81 -9.79 6.11 -10.60
N THR A 82 -9.17 7.16 -10.08
CA THR A 82 -8.17 7.94 -10.80
C THR A 82 -6.85 7.91 -10.05
N TYR A 83 -5.77 7.50 -10.72
CA TYR A 83 -4.40 7.59 -10.23
C TYR A 83 -3.42 7.71 -11.41
N ASP A 84 -2.28 8.39 -11.24
CA ASP A 84 -1.29 8.59 -12.31
C ASP A 84 -1.87 9.08 -13.66
N ASN A 85 -2.88 9.96 -13.61
CA ASN A 85 -3.65 10.43 -14.77
C ASN A 85 -4.39 9.33 -15.56
N GLN A 86 -4.56 8.15 -14.98
CA GLN A 86 -5.32 7.03 -15.52
C GLN A 86 -6.65 6.91 -14.79
N ASN A 87 -7.69 6.59 -15.56
CA ASN A 87 -9.01 6.27 -15.02
C ASN A 87 -9.24 4.76 -15.13
N GLN A 88 -9.73 4.18 -14.04
CA GLN A 88 -10.09 2.77 -13.93
C GLN A 88 -11.46 2.63 -13.28
N TYR A 89 -12.12 1.51 -13.55
CA TYR A 89 -13.48 1.24 -13.09
C TYR A 89 -13.56 -0.16 -12.48
N PRO A 90 -13.00 -0.38 -11.28
CA PRO A 90 -13.04 -1.68 -10.61
C PRO A 90 -14.48 -2.15 -10.40
N THR A 91 -14.75 -3.43 -10.63
CA THR A 91 -16.07 -4.03 -10.42
C THR A 91 -16.36 -4.41 -8.97
N SER A 92 -15.42 -4.15 -8.06
CA SER A 92 -15.51 -4.47 -6.63
C SER A 92 -15.09 -3.27 -5.78
N ASN A 93 -15.16 -3.42 -4.45
CA ASN A 93 -14.61 -2.46 -3.49
C ASN A 93 -13.09 -2.53 -3.33
N VAL A 94 -12.42 -3.47 -4.00
CA VAL A 94 -10.97 -3.66 -3.94
C VAL A 94 -10.33 -3.26 -5.26
N PHE A 95 -9.17 -2.62 -5.17
CA PHE A 95 -8.29 -2.38 -6.30
C PHE A 95 -6.82 -2.50 -5.90
N THR A 96 -5.95 -2.60 -6.91
CA THR A 96 -4.51 -2.71 -6.72
C THR A 96 -3.82 -1.56 -7.42
N LEU A 97 -2.99 -0.83 -6.68
CA LEU A 97 -2.17 0.27 -7.17
C LEU A 97 -0.73 -0.22 -7.43
N PRO A 98 -0.23 -0.12 -8.68
CA PRO A 98 1.18 -0.33 -8.94
C PRO A 98 1.95 0.91 -8.46
N VAL A 99 2.67 0.78 -7.34
CA VAL A 99 3.50 1.87 -6.79
C VAL A 99 4.93 1.71 -7.29
N LYS A 100 5.46 2.75 -7.93
CA LYS A 100 6.85 2.77 -8.39
C LYS A 100 7.81 2.92 -7.21
N SER A 101 9.04 2.45 -7.40
CA SER A 101 10.15 2.76 -6.49
C SER A 101 10.39 4.27 -6.49
N ASP A 102 10.96 4.80 -5.40
CA ASP A 102 11.50 6.16 -5.23
C ASP A 102 10.66 7.12 -4.36
N ASN A 103 9.73 6.58 -3.55
CA ASN A 103 8.87 7.39 -2.67
C ASN A 103 8.03 8.44 -3.42
N GLU A 104 7.84 8.26 -4.74
CA GLU A 104 6.92 9.07 -5.52
C GLU A 104 5.51 8.90 -4.94
N ARG A 105 4.83 10.02 -4.67
CA ARG A 105 3.48 10.00 -4.12
C ARG A 105 2.48 9.93 -5.26
N ILE A 106 1.77 8.81 -5.33
CA ILE A 106 0.66 8.62 -6.26
C ILE A 106 -0.59 9.22 -5.61
N SER A 107 -1.17 10.23 -6.25
CA SER A 107 -2.47 10.78 -5.88
C SER A 107 -3.59 9.86 -6.37
N VAL A 108 -4.50 9.48 -5.48
CA VAL A 108 -5.61 8.57 -5.75
C VAL A 108 -6.93 9.26 -5.44
N GLN A 109 -7.84 9.29 -6.40
CA GLN A 109 -9.23 9.67 -6.22
C GLN A 109 -10.12 8.44 -6.41
N VAL A 110 -11.03 8.21 -5.45
CA VAL A 110 -12.03 7.16 -5.51
C VAL A 110 -13.42 7.78 -5.45
N ILE A 111 -14.32 7.30 -6.29
CA ILE A 111 -15.71 7.74 -6.40
C ILE A 111 -16.65 6.54 -6.44
N ASP A 112 -17.71 6.62 -5.65
CA ASP A 112 -18.90 5.77 -5.73
C ASP A 112 -20.16 6.66 -5.67
N TYR A 113 -20.87 6.76 -6.81
CA TYR A 113 -22.01 7.64 -7.00
C TYR A 113 -23.35 7.08 -6.47
N TYR A 114 -23.46 5.77 -6.22
CA TYR A 114 -24.76 5.07 -6.08
C TYR A 114 -24.99 4.45 -4.69
N ARG A 115 -24.60 5.17 -3.66
CA ARG A 115 -24.63 4.78 -2.23
C ARG A 115 -25.96 4.23 -1.70
#